data_AF-A0A2S6RBZ8-F1
#
_entry.id   AF-A0A2S6RBZ8-F1
#
_cell.length_a   1.000
_cell.length_b   1.000
_cell.length_c   1.000
_cell.angle_alpha   90.00
_cell.angle_beta   90.00
_cell.angle_gamma   90.00
#
_symmetry.space_group_name_H-M   'P 1'
#
loop_
_entity.id
_entity.type
_entity.pdbx_description
1 polymer ?
#
loop_
_entity_poly.entity_id
_entity_poly.type
_entity_poly.pdbx_seq_one_letter_code
_entity_poly.pdbx_strand_id
1 'polypeptide(L)'
;MEKIKEIERKLKDLKKKRQETLNNNKINGKYYSMAINVSLELITGIGLGVILGLLVDNHLQTKPIMFIIFFIVGTIVGFYNMYKSLKKYGYFK
;
A
#
# COMPACT_ATOMS: atom_id res chain seq x y z
N MET A 1 10.86 -46.06 26.14
CA MET A 1 10.31 -44.84 26.80
C MET A 1 11.17 -43.61 26.54
N GLU A 2 12.49 -43.62 26.79
CA GLU A 2 13.36 -42.44 26.62
C GLU A 2 13.43 -41.88 25.20
N LYS A 3 13.53 -42.75 24.18
CA LYS A 3 13.59 -42.32 22.77
C LYS A 3 12.35 -41.52 22.33
N ILE A 4 11.17 -41.85 22.87
CA ILE A 4 9.91 -41.13 22.57
C ILE A 4 9.96 -39.73 23.18
N LYS A 5 10.42 -39.61 24.44
CA LYS A 5 10.60 -38.31 25.12
C LYS A 5 11.61 -37.43 24.40
N GLU A 6 12.68 -38.01 23.86
CA GLU A 6 13.69 -37.26 23.09
C GLU A 6 13.11 -36.70 21.78
N ILE A 7 12.32 -37.51 21.07
CA ILE A 7 11.63 -37.09 19.83
C ILE A 7 10.64 -35.96 20.13
N GLU A 8 9.84 -36.07 21.19
CA GLU A 8 8.91 -35.02 21.60
C GLU A 8 9.63 -33.72 21.98
N ARG A 9 10.77 -33.81 22.66
CA ARG A 9 11.59 -32.65 23.03
C ARG A 9 12.11 -31.94 21.79
N LYS A 10 12.71 -32.68 20.85
CA LYS A 10 13.18 -32.14 19.57
C LYS A 10 12.03 -31.53 18.77
N LEU A 11 10.85 -32.16 18.75
CA LEU A 11 9.67 -31.64 18.06
C LEU A 11 9.20 -30.32 18.68
N LYS A 12 9.18 -30.21 20.02
CA LYS A 12 8.86 -28.97 20.74
C LYS A 12 9.84 -27.85 20.44
N ASP A 13 11.14 -28.15 20.44
CA ASP A 13 12.20 -27.17 20.18
C ASP A 13 12.12 -26.65 18.74
N LEU A 14 11.89 -27.54 17.77
CA LEU A 14 11.68 -27.16 16.37
C LEU A 14 10.42 -26.32 16.17
N LYS A 15 9.32 -26.66 16.87
CA LYS A 15 8.06 -25.91 16.79
C LYS A 15 8.22 -24.51 17.40
N LYS A 16 8.90 -24.40 18.54
CA LYS A 16 9.22 -23.12 19.19
C LYS A 16 10.10 -22.25 18.29
N LYS A 17 11.17 -22.82 17.71
CA LYS A 17 12.07 -22.12 16.79
C LYS A 17 11.35 -21.65 15.52
N ARG A 18 10.44 -22.46 14.96
CA ARG A 18 9.58 -22.06 13.83
C ARG A 18 8.65 -20.91 14.21
N GLN A 19 8.06 -20.97 15.40
CA GLN A 19 7.11 -19.96 15.88
C GLN A 19 7.81 -18.61 16.17
N GLU A 20 9.02 -18.64 16.72
CA GLU A 20 9.89 -17.47 16.88
C GLU A 20 10.33 -16.92 15.52
N THR A 21 10.68 -17.78 14.56
CA THR A 21 11.04 -17.35 13.19
C THR A 21 9.85 -16.72 12.47
N LEU A 22 8.64 -17.25 12.62
CA LEU A 22 7.42 -16.65 12.04
C LEU A 22 7.04 -15.32 12.70
N ASN A 23 7.26 -15.17 14.01
CA ASN A 23 7.06 -13.89 14.69
C ASN A 23 8.15 -12.85 14.33
N ASN A 24 9.40 -13.28 14.15
CA ASN A 24 10.51 -12.40 13.77
C ASN A 24 10.51 -12.05 12.27
N ASN A 25 10.05 -12.97 11.40
CA ASN A 25 9.80 -12.72 9.97
C ASN A 25 8.42 -12.12 9.69
N LYS A 26 7.69 -11.64 10.72
CA LYS A 26 6.76 -10.51 10.51
C LYS A 26 7.56 -9.23 10.23
N ILE A 27 8.50 -9.28 9.28
CA ILE A 27 8.80 -8.09 8.50
C ILE A 27 7.48 -7.78 7.80
N ASN A 28 6.93 -6.66 8.25
CA ASN A 28 5.50 -6.46 8.38
C ASN A 28 4.82 -6.41 7.01
N GLY A 29 4.25 -7.53 6.55
CA GLY A 29 3.36 -7.54 5.39
C GLY A 29 2.29 -6.44 5.49
N LYS A 30 1.88 -6.09 6.72
CA LYS A 30 1.06 -4.92 7.02
C LYS A 30 1.65 -3.58 6.54
N TYR A 31 2.92 -3.29 6.80
CA TYR A 31 3.56 -2.05 6.34
C TYR A 31 3.82 -2.07 4.83
N TYR A 32 4.13 -3.23 4.25
CA TYR A 32 4.28 -3.37 2.80
C TYR A 32 2.96 -3.12 2.06
N SER A 33 1.89 -3.82 2.45
CA SER A 33 0.55 -3.60 1.89
C SER A 33 0.06 -2.16 2.11
N MET A 34 0.38 -1.56 3.26
CA MET A 34 0.08 -0.16 3.52
C MET A 34 0.80 0.77 2.55
N ALA A 35 2.11 0.61 2.36
CA ALA A 35 2.88 1.43 1.42
C ALA A 35 2.33 1.32 -0.01
N ILE A 36 2.03 0.11 -0.47
CA ILE A 36 1.40 -0.13 -1.78
C ILE A 36 0.08 0.62 -1.89
N ASN A 37 -0.81 0.52 -0.89
CA ASN A 37 -2.12 1.16 -0.94
C ASN A 37 -2.00 2.69 -0.99
N VAL A 38 -1.11 3.27 -0.18
CA VAL A 38 -0.85 4.71 -0.16
C VAL A 38 -0.29 5.19 -1.50
N SER A 39 0.65 4.43 -2.10
CA SER A 39 1.17 4.71 -3.44
C SER A 39 0.08 4.62 -4.50
N LEU A 40 -0.77 3.58 -4.43
CA LEU A 40 -1.87 3.40 -5.38
C LEU A 40 -2.86 4.56 -5.29
N GLU A 41 -3.26 5.00 -4.10
CA GLU A 41 -4.19 6.13 -3.96
C GLU A 41 -3.67 7.41 -4.62
N LEU A 42 -2.37 7.71 -4.44
CA LEU A 42 -1.73 8.85 -5.07
C LEU A 42 -1.68 8.71 -6.60
N ILE A 43 -1.21 7.56 -7.09
CA ILE A 43 -1.09 7.27 -8.53
C ILE A 43 -2.47 7.29 -9.19
N THR A 44 -3.50 6.76 -8.52
CA THR A 44 -4.85 6.69 -9.07
C THR A 44 -5.46 8.08 -9.21
N GLY A 45 -5.28 8.96 -8.22
CA GLY A 45 -5.77 10.35 -8.30
C GLY A 45 -5.11 11.15 -9.42
N ILE A 46 -3.77 11.14 -9.46
CA ILE A 46 -3.00 11.84 -10.51
C ILE A 46 -3.27 11.22 -11.88
N GLY A 47 -3.23 9.90 -11.98
CA GLY A 47 -3.46 9.14 -13.21
C GLY A 47 -4.85 9.37 -13.80
N LEU A 48 -5.90 9.40 -12.97
CA LEU A 48 -7.24 9.75 -13.43
C LEU A 48 -7.31 11.20 -13.94
N GLY A 49 -6.67 12.15 -13.25
CA GLY A 49 -6.57 13.54 -13.72
C GLY A 49 -5.87 13.65 -15.07
N VAL A 50 -4.75 12.97 -15.26
CA VAL A 50 -4.03 12.92 -16.54
C VAL A 50 -4.88 12.31 -17.65
N ILE A 51 -5.47 11.13 -17.42
CA ILE A 51 -6.28 10.42 -18.42
C ILE A 51 -7.48 11.27 -18.83
N LEU A 52 -8.22 11.81 -17.85
CA LEU A 52 -9.38 12.67 -18.13
C LEU A 52 -8.98 13.97 -18.81
N GLY A 53 -7.89 14.59 -18.37
CA GLY A 53 -7.36 15.81 -18.98
C GLY A 53 -7.02 15.64 -20.45
N LEU A 54 -6.34 14.55 -20.80
CA LEU A 54 -6.02 14.23 -22.19
C LEU A 54 -7.26 13.88 -23.03
N LEU A 55 -8.20 13.13 -22.45
CA LEU A 55 -9.46 12.81 -23.13
C LEU A 55 -10.26 14.07 -23.46
N VAL A 56 -10.36 15.01 -22.50
CA VAL A 56 -11.09 16.26 -22.69
C VAL A 56 -10.36 17.20 -23.63
N ASP A 57 -9.03 17.33 -23.52
CA ASP A 57 -8.23 18.14 -24.45
C ASP A 57 -8.36 17.65 -25.90
N ASN A 58 -8.42 16.33 -26.10
CA ASN A 58 -8.61 15.76 -27.42
C ASN A 58 -10.03 15.98 -27.95
N HIS A 59 -11.05 15.97 -27.07
CA HIS A 59 -12.44 16.18 -27.47
C HIS A 59 -12.75 17.65 -27.78
N LEU A 60 -12.24 18.58 -26.98
CA LEU A 60 -12.49 20.01 -27.11
C LEU A 60 -11.45 20.75 -27.97
N GLN A 61 -10.44 20.03 -28.48
CA GLN A 61 -9.26 20.60 -29.17
C GLN A 61 -8.56 21.70 -28.35
N THR A 62 -8.73 21.70 -27.02
CA THR A 62 -8.15 22.65 -26.08
C THR A 62 -6.70 22.26 -25.79
N LYS A 63 -5.77 22.52 -26.71
CA LYS A 63 -4.35 22.23 -26.46
C LYS A 63 -3.84 23.00 -25.23
N PRO A 64 -2.89 22.46 -24.44
CA PRO A 64 -3.07 21.44 -23.39
C PRO A 64 -3.66 22.02 -22.07
N ILE A 65 -4.67 22.89 -22.17
CA ILE A 65 -5.16 23.66 -21.01
C ILE A 65 -5.91 22.76 -20.03
N MET A 66 -6.77 21.87 -20.54
CA MET A 66 -7.59 21.02 -19.68
C MET A 66 -6.75 19.93 -19.02
N PHE A 67 -5.71 19.43 -19.71
CA PHE A 67 -4.69 18.59 -19.09
C PHE A 67 -4.07 19.26 -17.86
N ILE A 68 -3.66 20.53 -17.95
CA ILE A 68 -3.04 21.25 -16.82
C ILE A 68 -4.02 21.36 -15.65
N ILE A 69 -5.28 21.74 -15.94
CA ILE A 69 -6.32 21.88 -14.91
C ILE A 69 -6.57 20.54 -14.21
N PHE A 70 -6.81 19.47 -14.99
CA PHE A 70 -7.08 18.15 -14.41
C PHE A 70 -5.86 17.52 -13.76
N PHE A 71 -4.64 17.85 -14.19
CA PHE A 71 -3.43 17.42 -13.51
C PHE A 71 -3.34 18.03 -12.10
N ILE A 72 -3.62 19.33 -11.96
CA ILE A 72 -3.65 19.99 -10.66
C ILE A 72 -4.76 19.40 -9.78
N VAL A 73 -5.98 19.27 -10.31
CA VAL A 73 -7.12 18.69 -9.58
C VAL A 73 -6.83 17.23 -9.19
N GLY A 74 -6.34 16.41 -10.11
CA GLY A 74 -5.98 15.01 -9.86
C GLY A 74 -4.88 14.87 -8.82
N THR A 75 -3.91 15.79 -8.81
CA THR A 75 -2.89 15.87 -7.77
C THR A 75 -3.50 16.18 -6.41
N ILE A 76 -4.35 17.22 -6.31
CA ILE A 76 -5.03 17.56 -5.06
C ILE A 76 -5.86 16.37 -4.54
N VAL A 77 -6.61 15.71 -5.42
CA VAL A 77 -7.43 14.52 -5.07
C VAL A 77 -6.56 13.35 -4.62
N GLY A 78 -5.46 13.07 -5.33
CA GLY A 78 -4.51 12.01 -4.98
C GLY A 78 -3.90 12.22 -3.60
N PHE A 79 -3.40 13.43 -3.33
CA PHE A 79 -2.86 13.79 -2.01
C PHE A 79 -3.93 13.81 -0.91
N TYR A 80 -5.14 14.29 -1.20
CA TYR A 80 -6.24 14.30 -0.23
C TYR A 80 -6.65 12.88 0.19
N ASN A 81 -6.81 11.97 -0.77
CA ASN A 81 -7.14 10.57 -0.49
C ASN A 81 -6.01 9.86 0.26
N MET A 82 -4.77 10.06 -0.18
CA MET A 82 -3.57 9.56 0.50
C MET A 82 -3.52 10.01 1.96
N TYR A 83 -3.71 11.31 2.22
CA TYR A 83 -3.72 11.85 3.58
C TYR A 83 -4.83 11.23 4.44
N LYS A 84 -6.04 11.11 3.88
CA LYS A 84 -7.17 10.46 4.56
C LYS A 84 -6.87 8.99 4.91
N SER A 85 -6.19 8.28 4.03
CA SER A 85 -5.79 6.89 4.26
C SER A 85 -4.69 6.79 5.32
N LEU A 86 -3.68 7.66 5.28
CA LEU A 86 -2.66 7.75 6.34
C LEU A 86 -3.27 8.05 7.72
N LYS A 87 -4.28 8.92 7.78
CA LYS A 87 -5.04 9.18 9.02
C LYS A 87 -5.77 7.92 9.49
N LYS A 88 -6.38 7.14 8.58
CA LYS A 88 -7.02 5.85 8.90
C LYS A 88 -6.02 4.82 9.46
N TYR A 89 -4.77 4.84 8.99
CA TYR A 89 -3.71 4.00 9.52
C TYR A 89 -3.11 4.50 10.86
N GLY A 90 -3.55 5.65 11.38
CA GLY A 90 -3.18 6.16 12.70
C GLY A 90 -1.87 6.94 12.75
N TYR A 91 -1.36 7.42 11.61
CA TYR A 91 -0.12 8.23 11.56
C TYR A 91 -0.31 9.69 11.97
N PHE A 92 -1.54 10.22 11.87
CA PHE A 92 -1.89 11.56 12.31
C PHE A 92 -2.93 11.44 13.43
N LYS A 93 -2.49 11.66 14.68
CA LYS A 93 -3.35 11.75 15.86
C LYS A 93 -3.93 13.16 15.97
#